data_AF-A0A6P0SP14-F1
#
_entry.id   AF-A0A6P0SP14-F1
#
_cell.length_a   1.000
_cell.length_b   1.000
_cell.length_c   1.000
_cell.angle_alpha   90.00
_cell.angle_beta   90.00
_cell.angle_gamma   90.00
#
_symmetry.space_group_name_H-M   'P 1'
#
loop_
_entity.id
_entity.type
_entity.pdbx_description
1 polymer ?
#
loop_
_entity_poly.entity_id
_entity_poly.type
_entity_poly.pdbx_seq_one_letter_code
_entity_poly.pdbx_strand_id
1 'polypeptide(L)'
;FRSLKPLTETEVEQLMASIPITPALRDVIKDMAGGHPALLQIAGSLLFRGLRTGKLPDTETFAKEFEDQTRHIFQDIWQRCRDFEQGLLILMAWSKLKDGLEQKITVDLSNIDLTKIDVIFSQHQRELTNLVEQGVIIDQDQEQLGNGRYSFASLGMEQWVIQVLQTSDKASLEQWQTILLKLINP
;
A
#
# COMPACT_ATOMS: atom_id res chain seq x y z
N PHE A 1 18.45 -10.01 -5.97
CA PHE A 1 17.10 -10.62 -5.98
C PHE A 1 16.33 -10.02 -7.14
N ARG A 2 15.79 -10.83 -8.07
CA ARG A 2 14.82 -10.32 -9.06
C ARG A 2 13.52 -10.08 -8.31
N SER A 3 12.94 -8.89 -8.41
CA SER A 3 11.61 -8.63 -7.88
C SER A 3 10.64 -9.59 -8.58
N LEU A 4 9.95 -10.43 -7.80
CA LEU A 4 8.88 -11.24 -8.36
C LEU A 4 7.75 -10.29 -8.71
N LYS A 5 7.27 -10.34 -9.94
CA LYS A 5 6.11 -9.54 -10.33
C LYS A 5 4.93 -9.92 -9.43
N PRO A 6 4.16 -8.93 -8.94
CA PRO A 6 2.91 -9.21 -8.27
C PRO A 6 2.01 -10.10 -9.13
N LEU A 7 1.28 -10.99 -8.48
CA LEU A 7 0.21 -11.77 -9.09
C LEU A 7 -0.92 -10.82 -9.50
N THR A 8 -1.53 -11.10 -10.63
CA THR A 8 -2.77 -10.48 -11.08
C THR A 8 -3.94 -10.92 -10.20
N GLU A 9 -5.04 -10.16 -10.20
CA GLU A 9 -6.25 -10.52 -9.45
C GLU A 9 -6.75 -11.92 -9.81
N THR A 10 -6.72 -12.28 -11.10
CA THR A 10 -7.10 -13.61 -11.58
C THR A 10 -6.21 -14.71 -11.00
N GLU A 11 -4.90 -14.50 -10.95
CA GLU A 11 -3.95 -15.47 -10.38
C GLU A 11 -4.16 -15.62 -8.87
N VAL A 12 -4.44 -14.52 -8.16
CA VAL A 12 -4.77 -14.56 -6.73
C VAL A 12 -6.07 -15.33 -6.50
N GLU A 13 -7.11 -15.08 -7.31
CA GLU A 13 -8.38 -15.80 -7.18
C GLU A 13 -8.20 -17.30 -7.42
N GLN A 14 -7.43 -17.68 -8.45
CA GLN A 14 -7.12 -19.08 -8.74
C GLN A 14 -6.33 -19.74 -7.61
N LEU A 15 -5.35 -19.04 -7.04
CA LEU A 15 -4.58 -19.51 -5.89
C LEU A 15 -5.49 -19.79 -4.69
N MET A 16 -6.41 -18.88 -4.41
CA MET A 16 -7.30 -18.92 -3.25
C MET A 16 -8.50 -19.85 -3.42
N ALA A 17 -8.91 -20.16 -4.67
CA ALA A 17 -10.09 -20.98 -4.97
C ALA A 17 -10.04 -22.39 -4.38
N SER A 18 -8.83 -22.94 -4.21
CA SER A 18 -8.62 -24.30 -3.67
C SER A 18 -8.57 -24.37 -2.14
N ILE A 19 -8.58 -23.22 -1.45
CA ILE A 19 -8.41 -23.15 0.00
C ILE A 19 -9.80 -23.09 0.68
N PRO A 20 -10.10 -24.00 1.62
CA PRO A 20 -11.40 -24.05 2.29
C PRO A 20 -11.49 -22.99 3.40
N ILE A 21 -11.66 -21.73 3.01
CA ILE A 21 -11.85 -20.57 3.89
C ILE A 21 -13.18 -19.86 3.62
N THR A 22 -13.62 -19.03 4.56
CA THR A 22 -14.82 -18.20 4.35
C THR A 22 -14.58 -17.13 3.29
N PRO A 23 -15.63 -16.69 2.56
CA PRO A 23 -15.51 -15.57 1.61
C PRO A 23 -14.95 -14.31 2.27
N ALA A 24 -15.45 -13.95 3.47
CA ALA A 24 -14.96 -12.79 4.20
C ALA A 24 -13.45 -12.85 4.51
N LEU A 25 -12.92 -14.02 4.87
CA LEU A 25 -11.49 -14.19 5.11
C LEU A 25 -10.68 -14.12 3.81
N ARG A 26 -11.23 -14.62 2.71
CA ARG A 26 -10.63 -14.47 1.38
C ARG A 26 -10.52 -13.00 0.98
N ASP A 27 -11.59 -12.23 1.17
CA ASP A 27 -11.63 -10.81 0.83
C ASP A 27 -10.58 -10.03 1.64
N VAL A 28 -10.50 -10.27 2.95
CA VAL A 28 -9.46 -9.67 3.81
C VAL A 28 -8.05 -9.99 3.32
N ILE A 29 -7.79 -11.23 2.91
CA ILE A 29 -6.46 -11.60 2.39
C ILE A 29 -6.17 -10.90 1.07
N LYS A 30 -7.15 -10.84 0.16
CA LYS A 30 -6.99 -10.15 -1.13
C LYS A 30 -6.72 -8.66 -0.90
N ASP A 31 -7.43 -8.02 0.01
CA ASP A 31 -7.23 -6.60 0.31
C ASP A 31 -5.86 -6.33 0.96
N MET A 32 -5.50 -7.12 1.96
CA MET A 32 -4.27 -6.90 2.73
C MET A 32 -3.01 -7.30 1.97
N ALA A 33 -3.02 -8.41 1.25
CA ALA A 33 -1.84 -8.92 0.54
C ALA A 33 -1.77 -8.44 -0.91
N GLY A 34 -2.93 -8.18 -1.53
CA GLY A 34 -3.05 -7.96 -2.96
C GLY A 34 -2.36 -9.05 -3.77
N GLY A 35 -1.62 -8.64 -4.80
CA GLY A 35 -0.80 -9.53 -5.62
C GLY A 35 0.57 -9.86 -5.06
N HIS A 36 0.97 -9.32 -3.90
CA HIS A 36 2.39 -9.39 -3.49
C HIS A 36 2.77 -10.81 -3.03
N PRO A 37 3.71 -11.52 -3.69
CA PRO A 37 3.95 -12.94 -3.46
C PRO A 37 4.36 -13.27 -2.02
N ALA A 38 5.21 -12.45 -1.41
CA ALA A 38 5.65 -12.67 -0.02
C ALA A 38 4.50 -12.49 0.99
N LEU A 39 3.57 -11.56 0.72
CA LEU A 39 2.42 -11.31 1.58
C LEU A 39 1.43 -12.48 1.46
N LEU A 40 1.14 -12.93 0.24
CA LEU A 40 0.32 -14.12 -0.01
C LEU A 40 0.92 -15.38 0.61
N GLN A 41 2.24 -15.52 0.59
CA GLN A 41 2.91 -16.65 1.24
C GLN A 41 2.73 -16.64 2.78
N ILE A 42 2.83 -15.47 3.41
CA ILE A 42 2.57 -15.32 4.87
C ILE A 42 1.10 -15.61 5.17
N ALA A 43 0.17 -15.07 4.37
CA ALA A 43 -1.26 -15.38 4.49
C ALA A 43 -1.51 -16.89 4.40
N GLY A 44 -0.93 -17.57 3.40
CA GLY A 44 -1.03 -19.01 3.24
C GLY A 44 -0.48 -19.79 4.43
N SER A 45 0.64 -19.37 5.01
CA SER A 45 1.21 -19.97 6.23
C SER A 45 0.28 -19.85 7.44
N LEU A 46 -0.30 -18.66 7.65
CA LEU A 46 -1.29 -18.40 8.71
C LEU A 46 -2.54 -19.28 8.54
N LEU A 47 -3.06 -19.35 7.32
CA LEU A 47 -4.21 -20.19 6.98
C LEU A 47 -3.92 -21.68 7.21
N PHE A 48 -2.76 -22.17 6.74
CA PHE A 48 -2.37 -23.56 6.92
C PHE A 48 -2.30 -23.95 8.40
N ARG A 49 -1.80 -23.05 9.26
CA ARG A 49 -1.78 -23.26 10.71
C ARG A 49 -3.20 -23.43 11.27
N GLY A 50 -4.15 -22.57 10.88
CA GLY A 50 -5.55 -22.65 11.30
C GLY A 50 -6.27 -23.90 10.78
N LEU A 51 -6.02 -24.28 9.53
CA LEU A 51 -6.55 -25.51 8.94
C LEU A 51 -6.04 -26.76 9.67
N ARG A 52 -4.75 -26.81 9.99
CA ARG A 52 -4.14 -27.94 10.71
C ARG A 52 -4.69 -28.12 12.13
N THR A 53 -5.05 -27.03 12.81
CA THR A 53 -5.62 -27.08 14.17
C THR A 53 -7.14 -27.21 14.18
N GLY A 54 -7.79 -27.20 13.01
CA GLY A 54 -9.25 -27.21 12.88
C GLY A 54 -9.93 -25.93 13.38
N LYS A 55 -9.15 -24.86 13.60
CA LYS A 55 -9.62 -23.56 14.08
C LYS A 55 -9.11 -22.48 13.13
N LEU A 56 -9.91 -22.21 12.10
CA LEU A 56 -9.67 -21.06 11.24
C LEU A 56 -9.84 -19.78 12.06
N PRO A 57 -8.92 -18.81 11.91
CA PRO A 57 -9.08 -17.51 12.54
C PRO A 57 -10.29 -16.79 11.93
N ASP A 58 -10.96 -15.98 12.74
CA ASP A 58 -11.85 -14.95 12.22
C ASP A 58 -11.03 -13.86 11.49
N THR A 59 -11.74 -12.97 10.79
CA THR A 59 -11.14 -11.90 10.00
C THR A 59 -10.29 -10.93 10.81
N GLU A 60 -10.69 -10.60 12.05
CA GLU A 60 -10.00 -9.63 12.90
C GLU A 60 -8.71 -10.25 13.46
N THR A 61 -8.80 -11.47 13.98
CA THR A 61 -7.66 -12.23 14.46
C THR A 61 -6.64 -12.44 13.35
N PHE A 62 -7.10 -12.81 12.14
CA PHE A 62 -6.23 -12.96 10.99
C PHE A 62 -5.54 -11.65 10.61
N ALA A 63 -6.30 -10.56 10.46
CA ALA A 63 -5.76 -9.27 10.02
C ALA A 63 -4.66 -8.78 10.97
N LYS A 64 -4.87 -8.92 12.29
CA LYS A 64 -3.89 -8.55 13.29
C LYS A 64 -2.61 -9.38 13.21
N GLU A 65 -2.73 -10.71 13.18
CA GLU A 65 -1.55 -11.58 13.11
C GLU A 65 -0.80 -11.40 11.77
N PHE A 66 -1.54 -11.17 10.69
CA PHE A 66 -0.99 -10.86 9.38
C PHE A 66 -0.21 -9.54 9.38
N GLU A 67 -0.79 -8.46 9.91
CA GLU A 67 -0.12 -7.16 10.03
C GLU A 67 1.18 -7.28 10.84
N ASP A 68 1.12 -7.96 11.99
CA ASP A 68 2.28 -8.16 12.85
C ASP A 68 3.40 -8.95 12.15
N GLN A 69 3.07 -9.97 11.37
CA GLN A 69 4.06 -10.74 10.61
C GLN A 69 4.58 -10.01 9.38
N THR A 70 3.81 -9.09 8.79
CA THR A 70 4.17 -8.41 7.53
C THR A 70 4.76 -7.01 7.74
N ARG A 71 4.67 -6.46 8.96
CA ARG A 71 5.18 -5.13 9.32
C ARG A 71 6.61 -4.86 8.83
N HIS A 72 7.51 -5.81 9.04
CA HIS A 72 8.90 -5.68 8.63
C HIS A 72 9.08 -5.59 7.10
N ILE A 73 8.19 -6.24 6.32
CA ILE A 73 8.20 -6.16 4.86
C ILE A 73 7.82 -4.76 4.41
N PHE A 74 6.76 -4.18 4.99
CA PHE A 74 6.36 -2.82 4.65
C PHE A 74 7.41 -1.79 5.06
N GLN A 75 8.05 -1.99 6.22
CA GLN A 75 9.19 -1.19 6.65
C GLN A 75 10.36 -1.27 5.66
N ASP A 76 10.75 -2.48 5.24
CA ASP A 76 11.83 -2.69 4.30
C ASP A 76 11.53 -2.08 2.92
N ILE A 77 10.28 -2.19 2.46
CA ILE A 77 9.81 -1.54 1.22
C ILE A 77 9.96 -0.02 1.36
N TRP A 78 9.41 0.56 2.44
CA TRP A 78 9.45 1.99 2.69
C TRP A 78 10.88 2.55 2.75
N GLN A 79 11.80 1.86 3.43
CA GLN A 79 13.19 2.27 3.54
C GLN A 79 13.98 2.17 2.22
N ARG A 80 13.52 1.35 1.26
CA ARG A 80 14.11 1.26 -0.08
C ARG A 80 13.57 2.30 -1.03
N CYS A 81 12.36 2.82 -0.79
CA CYS A 81 11.81 3.92 -1.57
C CYS A 81 12.67 5.17 -1.40
N ARG A 82 12.96 5.83 -2.53
CA ARG A 82 13.62 7.13 -2.56
C ARG A 82 12.67 8.22 -2.05
N ASP A 83 13.23 9.37 -1.67
CA ASP A 83 12.50 10.53 -1.20
C ASP A 83 11.26 10.87 -2.05
N PHE A 84 11.41 10.98 -3.37
CA PHE A 84 10.27 11.27 -4.25
C PHE A 84 9.27 10.11 -4.37
N GLU A 85 9.72 8.87 -4.29
CA GLU A 85 8.82 7.70 -4.28
C GLU A 85 8.00 7.68 -2.98
N GLN A 86 8.63 7.94 -1.83
CA GLN A 86 7.94 8.10 -0.54
C GLN A 86 6.92 9.25 -0.59
N GLY A 87 7.30 10.39 -1.19
CA GLY A 87 6.40 11.54 -1.37
C GLY A 87 5.17 11.20 -2.22
N LEU A 88 5.34 10.44 -3.31
CA LEU A 88 4.21 10.00 -4.14
C LEU A 88 3.28 9.03 -3.41
N LEU A 89 3.84 8.09 -2.62
CA LEU A 89 3.04 7.18 -1.79
C LEU A 89 2.24 7.94 -0.73
N ILE A 90 2.85 8.95 -0.09
CA ILE A 90 2.18 9.84 0.87
C ILE A 90 1.03 10.58 0.19
N LEU A 91 1.25 11.16 -1.01
CA LEU A 91 0.19 11.86 -1.75
C LEU A 91 -0.97 10.93 -2.10
N MET A 92 -0.67 9.71 -2.54
CA MET A 92 -1.68 8.71 -2.87
C MET A 92 -2.53 8.34 -1.64
N ALA A 93 -1.88 8.00 -0.52
CA ALA A 93 -2.57 7.69 0.73
C ALA A 93 -3.40 8.89 1.22
N TRP A 94 -2.83 10.10 1.19
CA TRP A 94 -3.50 11.30 1.64
C TRP A 94 -4.71 11.68 0.78
N SER A 95 -4.64 11.51 -0.55
CA SER A 95 -5.75 11.81 -1.46
C SER A 95 -7.03 11.02 -1.13
N LYS A 96 -6.88 9.80 -0.62
CA LYS A 96 -8.00 8.93 -0.18
C LYS A 96 -8.51 9.27 1.22
N LEU A 97 -7.71 9.96 2.04
CA LEU A 97 -8.05 10.32 3.42
C LEU A 97 -8.81 11.64 3.56
N LYS A 98 -8.94 12.40 2.47
CA LYS A 98 -9.56 13.74 2.46
C LYS A 98 -11.01 13.75 2.96
N ASP A 99 -11.71 12.62 2.89
CA ASP A 99 -13.09 12.51 3.39
C ASP A 99 -13.19 12.08 4.88
N GLY A 100 -12.08 11.76 5.57
CA GLY A 100 -12.15 11.09 6.87
C GLY A 100 -11.16 11.49 7.96
N LEU A 101 -10.06 12.21 7.67
CA LEU A 101 -8.98 12.39 8.66
C LEU A 101 -8.33 13.79 8.68
N GLU A 102 -9.12 14.85 8.65
CA GLU A 102 -8.64 16.23 8.88
C GLU A 102 -8.05 16.47 10.30
N GLN A 103 -8.15 15.50 11.24
CA GLN A 103 -7.79 15.74 12.65
C GLN A 103 -6.56 14.97 13.17
N LYS A 104 -5.87 14.13 12.37
CA LYS A 104 -4.76 13.30 12.90
C LYS A 104 -3.48 13.27 12.07
N ILE A 105 -3.46 13.89 10.89
CA ILE A 105 -2.23 14.02 10.11
C ILE A 105 -1.51 15.28 10.60
N THR A 106 -0.32 15.11 11.17
CA THR A 106 0.47 16.21 11.74
C THR A 106 1.16 17.05 10.65
N VAL A 107 1.18 16.55 9.40
CA VAL A 107 1.69 17.32 8.26
C VAL A 107 0.63 18.29 7.78
N ASP A 108 0.95 19.59 7.85
CA ASP A 108 0.12 20.63 7.24
C ASP A 108 0.27 20.60 5.71
N LEU A 109 -0.58 19.80 5.07
CA LEU A 109 -0.68 19.68 3.63
C LEU A 109 -1.80 20.55 3.05
N SER A 110 -2.39 21.47 3.84
CA SER A 110 -3.50 22.32 3.41
C SER A 110 -3.21 23.19 2.18
N ASN A 111 -1.92 23.49 1.95
CA ASN A 111 -1.45 24.23 0.77
C ASN A 111 -1.31 23.37 -0.50
N ILE A 112 -1.47 22.06 -0.41
CA ILE A 112 -1.41 21.17 -1.57
C ILE A 112 -2.77 21.13 -2.23
N ASP A 113 -2.83 21.70 -3.43
CA ASP A 113 -3.99 21.60 -4.29
C ASP A 113 -4.10 20.17 -4.86
N LEU A 114 -4.87 19.33 -4.17
CA LEU A 114 -5.15 17.96 -4.57
C LEU A 114 -5.81 17.84 -5.95
N THR A 115 -6.35 18.92 -6.53
CA THR A 115 -6.85 18.90 -7.92
C THR A 115 -5.72 18.76 -8.95
N LYS A 116 -4.46 19.00 -8.54
CA LYS A 116 -3.27 18.88 -9.39
C LYS A 116 -2.50 17.57 -9.21
N ILE A 117 -2.99 16.64 -8.39
CA ILE A 117 -2.32 15.35 -8.15
C ILE A 117 -2.05 14.60 -9.46
N ASP A 118 -2.97 14.72 -10.43
CA ASP A 118 -2.85 14.09 -11.74
C ASP A 118 -1.67 14.64 -12.54
N VAL A 119 -1.42 15.95 -12.42
CA VAL A 119 -0.30 16.64 -13.08
C VAL A 119 1.01 16.21 -12.45
N ILE A 120 1.08 16.15 -11.11
CA ILE A 120 2.26 15.70 -10.36
C ILE A 120 2.60 14.26 -10.78
N PHE A 121 1.61 13.37 -10.81
CA PHE A 121 1.83 11.98 -11.17
C PHE A 121 2.30 11.85 -12.63
N SER A 122 1.78 12.69 -13.54
CA SER A 122 2.23 12.75 -14.93
C SER A 122 3.68 13.23 -15.09
N GLN A 123 4.18 14.06 -14.18
CA GLN A 123 5.57 14.55 -14.20
C GLN A 123 6.57 13.55 -13.61
N HIS A 124 6.12 12.68 -12.71
CA HIS A 124 6.95 11.70 -11.99
C HIS A 124 6.73 10.24 -12.44
N GLN A 125 6.47 10.04 -13.74
CA GLN A 125 6.19 8.71 -14.31
C GLN A 125 7.35 7.71 -14.10
N ARG A 126 8.59 8.19 -14.05
CA ARG A 126 9.74 7.31 -13.80
C ARG A 126 9.68 6.70 -12.39
N GLU A 127 9.44 7.53 -11.38
CA GLU A 127 9.30 7.11 -9.99
C GLU A 127 8.08 6.17 -9.83
N LEU A 128 6.96 6.50 -10.45
CA LEU A 128 5.76 5.63 -10.46
C LEU A 128 6.01 4.28 -11.14
N THR A 129 6.72 4.27 -12.28
CA THR A 129 7.10 3.02 -12.98
C THR A 129 7.95 2.14 -12.07
N ASN A 130 8.91 2.72 -11.33
CA ASN A 130 9.72 1.96 -10.39
C ASN A 130 8.87 1.36 -9.26
N LEU A 131 7.90 2.11 -8.73
CA LEU A 131 6.98 1.61 -7.70
C LEU A 131 6.09 0.47 -8.22
N VAL A 132 5.65 0.54 -9.49
CA VAL A 132 4.91 -0.56 -10.16
C VAL A 132 5.78 -1.79 -10.33
N GLU A 133 7.01 -1.62 -10.83
CA GLU A 133 7.95 -2.74 -11.02
C GLU A 133 8.36 -3.42 -9.70
N GLN A 134 8.38 -2.65 -8.61
CA GLN A 134 8.60 -3.16 -7.25
C GLN A 134 7.34 -3.79 -6.64
N GLY A 135 6.16 -3.61 -7.27
CA GLY A 135 4.91 -4.15 -6.77
C GLY A 135 4.35 -3.45 -5.54
N VAL A 136 4.76 -2.20 -5.31
CA VAL A 136 4.24 -1.36 -4.21
C VAL A 136 2.89 -0.76 -4.60
N ILE A 137 2.77 -0.37 -5.87
CA ILE A 137 1.54 0.14 -6.48
C ILE A 137 1.19 -0.67 -7.72
N ILE A 138 -0.07 -0.57 -8.15
CA ILE A 138 -0.58 -1.11 -9.40
C ILE A 138 -1.04 0.03 -10.31
N ASP A 139 -0.86 -0.16 -11.61
CA ASP A 139 -1.45 0.66 -12.67
C ASP A 139 -2.81 0.03 -13.01
N GLN A 140 -3.91 0.65 -12.53
CA GLN A 140 -5.26 0.10 -12.63
C GLN A 140 -5.80 0.14 -14.06
N ASP A 141 -5.44 1.17 -14.83
CA ASP A 141 -5.96 1.37 -16.18
C ASP A 141 -5.09 2.37 -16.96
N GLN A 142 -4.55 1.95 -18.10
CA GLN A 142 -3.73 2.82 -18.94
C GLN A 142 -4.52 3.96 -19.59
N GLU A 143 -5.86 3.85 -19.66
CA GLU A 143 -6.74 4.90 -20.20
C GLU A 143 -7.10 5.97 -19.16
N GLN A 144 -6.92 5.67 -17.86
CA GLN A 144 -7.12 6.66 -16.80
C GLN A 144 -5.88 7.54 -16.63
N LEU A 145 -6.09 8.83 -16.39
CA LEU A 145 -5.01 9.78 -16.13
C LEU A 145 -4.95 10.09 -14.62
N GLY A 146 -3.74 10.27 -14.11
CA GLY A 146 -3.51 10.82 -12.78
C GLY A 146 -3.73 9.87 -11.60
N ASN A 147 -4.34 10.36 -10.52
CA ASN A 147 -4.52 9.63 -9.25
C ASN A 147 -5.49 8.44 -9.36
N GLY A 148 -6.42 8.45 -10.32
CA GLY A 148 -7.26 7.28 -10.60
C GLY A 148 -6.50 6.12 -11.24
N ARG A 149 -5.37 6.41 -11.91
CA ARG A 149 -4.56 5.42 -12.61
C ARG A 149 -3.78 4.52 -11.66
N TYR A 150 -3.31 5.05 -10.54
CA TYR A 150 -2.39 4.34 -9.65
C TYR A 150 -3.02 4.12 -8.28
N SER A 151 -2.90 2.89 -7.77
CA SER A 151 -3.30 2.57 -6.40
C SER A 151 -2.26 1.71 -5.70
N PHE A 152 -2.28 1.67 -4.38
CA PHE A 152 -1.51 0.68 -3.63
C PHE A 152 -1.86 -0.73 -4.10
N ALA A 153 -0.84 -1.57 -4.21
CA ALA A 153 -1.01 -2.98 -4.52
C ALA A 153 -1.57 -3.76 -3.33
N SER A 154 -1.46 -3.22 -2.12
CA SER A 154 -1.84 -3.84 -0.85
C SER A 154 -2.39 -2.77 0.08
N LEU A 155 -3.57 -3.01 0.67
CA LEU A 155 -4.11 -2.14 1.72
C LEU A 155 -3.20 -2.09 2.94
N GLY A 156 -2.47 -3.18 3.23
CA GLY A 156 -1.48 -3.21 4.31
C GLY A 156 -0.34 -2.20 4.09
N MET A 157 0.14 -2.07 2.84
CA MET A 157 1.14 -1.04 2.51
C MET A 157 0.56 0.37 2.61
N GLU A 158 -0.69 0.57 2.17
CA GLU A 158 -1.38 1.86 2.33
C GLU A 158 -1.50 2.25 3.81
N GLN A 159 -1.97 1.33 4.65
CA GLN A 159 -2.08 1.52 6.09
C GLN A 159 -0.72 1.78 6.75
N TRP A 160 0.35 1.11 6.30
CA TRP A 160 1.69 1.38 6.78
C TRP A 160 2.11 2.83 6.50
N VAL A 161 1.91 3.34 5.29
CA VAL A 161 2.22 4.75 4.95
C VAL A 161 1.43 5.70 5.84
N ILE A 162 0.16 5.41 6.11
CA ILE A 162 -0.68 6.20 7.01
C ILE A 162 -0.12 6.18 8.44
N GLN A 163 0.28 5.02 8.94
CA GLN A 163 0.88 4.87 10.26
C GLN A 163 2.20 5.65 10.38
N VAL A 164 3.04 5.61 9.33
CA VAL A 164 4.27 6.40 9.26
C VAL A 164 3.95 7.89 9.42
N LEU A 165 2.95 8.41 8.70
CA LEU A 165 2.54 9.82 8.82
C LEU A 165 2.02 10.19 10.23
N GLN A 166 1.39 9.25 10.92
CA GLN A 166 0.82 9.48 12.27
C GLN A 166 1.87 9.39 13.39
N THR A 167 2.92 8.60 13.20
CA THR A 167 3.89 8.25 14.26
C THR A 167 5.24 8.94 14.11
N SER A 168 5.49 9.61 12.99
CA SER A 168 6.76 10.26 12.71
C SER A 168 6.98 11.52 13.53
N ASP A 169 8.26 11.82 13.78
CA ASP A 169 8.69 13.02 14.49
C ASP A 169 8.64 14.26 13.60
N LYS A 170 8.74 15.44 14.24
CA LYS A 170 8.65 16.72 13.54
C LYS A 170 9.70 16.87 12.42
N ALA A 171 10.91 16.34 12.62
CA ALA A 171 11.99 16.44 11.63
C ALA A 171 11.67 15.64 10.35
N SER A 172 11.17 14.41 10.49
CA SER A 172 10.75 13.59 9.34
C SER A 172 9.57 14.23 8.59
N LEU A 173 8.63 14.81 9.34
CA LEU A 173 7.48 15.52 8.76
C LEU A 173 7.91 16.76 7.97
N GLU A 174 8.86 17.55 8.49
CA GLU A 174 9.43 18.72 7.78
C GLU A 174 10.19 18.30 6.51
N GLN A 175 10.90 17.17 6.54
CA GLN A 175 11.57 16.62 5.37
C GLN A 175 10.55 16.23 4.29
N TRP A 176 9.49 15.51 4.64
CA TRP A 176 8.46 15.14 3.66
C TRP A 176 7.69 16.35 3.16
N GLN A 177 7.39 17.33 4.00
CA GLN A 177 6.79 18.58 3.53
C GLN A 177 7.67 19.26 2.47
N THR A 178 8.98 19.28 2.67
CA THR A 178 9.94 19.82 1.69
C THR A 178 9.92 19.01 0.39
N ILE A 179 9.89 17.68 0.47
CA ILE A 179 9.83 16.79 -0.69
C ILE A 179 8.52 17.01 -1.47
N LEU A 180 7.39 17.08 -0.77
CA LEU A 180 6.07 17.28 -1.37
C LEU A 180 5.98 18.65 -2.06
N LEU A 181 6.53 19.70 -1.45
CA LEU A 181 6.60 21.02 -2.10
C LEU A 181 7.43 20.99 -3.39
N LYS A 182 8.53 20.20 -3.42
CA LYS A 182 9.35 20.00 -4.64
C LYS A 182 8.62 19.18 -5.70
N LEU A 183 7.78 18.22 -5.32
CA LEU A 183 6.95 17.45 -6.25
C LEU A 183 5.88 18.35 -6.92
N ILE A 184 5.41 19.38 -6.22
CA ILE A 184 4.38 20.31 -6.71
C ILE A 184 4.98 21.44 -7.56
N ASN A 185 6.17 21.93 -7.17
CA ASN A 185 6.91 22.97 -7.86
C ASN A 185 8.27 22.41 -8.33
N PRO A 186 8.28 21.55 -9.36
CA PRO A 186 9.50 20.92 -9.87
C PRO A 186 10.49 21.92 -10.47
#